data_AF-A0A0L7LN64-F1
#
_entry.id   AF-A0A0L7LN64-F1
#
_cell.length_a   1.000
_cell.length_b   1.000
_cell.length_c   1.000
_cell.angle_alpha   90.00
_cell.angle_beta   90.00
_cell.angle_gamma   90.00
#
_symmetry.space_group_name_H-M   'P 1'
#
loop_
_entity.id
_entity.type
_entity.pdbx_description
1 polymer ?
#
loop_
_entity_poly.entity_id
_entity_poly.type
_entity_poly.pdbx_seq_one_letter_code
_entity_poly.pdbx_strand_id
1 'polypeptide(L)'
;MLSEGIAKGIVRPLSRVVYSPVHVSQAFRLQASSKHRGKVLIGMKNPDSLIHETKFGSSIIYSSNGTYIVVCDDIVLGMELADQLVKQGARKLVICMKPNRFTGYCYTKFM
;
A
#
# COMPACT_ATOMS: atom_id res chain seq x y z
N MET A 1 -30.25 -0.21 14.21
CA MET A 1 -29.50 -0.17 15.50
C MET A 1 -28.55 1.02 15.65
N LEU A 2 -27.39 1.11 14.97
CA LEU A 2 -26.45 2.24 15.19
C LEU A 2 -26.99 3.59 14.65
N SER A 3 -27.56 3.58 13.45
CA SER A 3 -28.20 4.75 12.82
C SER A 3 -29.35 5.33 13.66
N GLU A 4 -30.21 4.47 14.19
CA GLU A 4 -31.28 4.86 15.12
C GLU A 4 -30.73 5.47 16.42
N GLY A 5 -29.62 4.95 16.95
CA GLY A 5 -28.96 5.51 18.13
C GLY A 5 -28.35 6.89 17.90
N ILE A 6 -27.89 7.17 16.68
CA ILE A 6 -27.45 8.50 16.25
C ILE A 6 -28.66 9.43 16.12
N ALA A 7 -29.72 8.99 15.45
CA ALA A 7 -30.94 9.78 15.26
C ALA A 7 -31.62 10.15 16.60
N LYS A 8 -31.59 9.24 17.57
CA LYS A 8 -32.11 9.46 18.94
C LYS A 8 -31.14 10.23 19.84
N GLY A 9 -29.95 10.60 19.37
CA GLY A 9 -28.94 11.36 20.14
C GLY A 9 -28.27 10.59 21.27
N ILE A 10 -28.44 9.27 21.30
CA ILE A 10 -27.81 8.35 22.27
C ILE A 10 -26.32 8.21 21.95
N VAL A 11 -25.98 8.11 20.67
CA VAL A 11 -24.59 8.04 20.20
C VAL A 11 -24.06 9.46 20.02
N ARG A 12 -23.09 9.86 20.87
CA ARG A 12 -22.44 11.16 20.80
C ARG A 12 -20.95 11.00 20.44
N PRO A 13 -20.37 11.94 19.67
CA PRO A 13 -18.96 11.89 19.32
C PRO A 13 -18.08 12.05 20.57
N LEU A 14 -16.97 11.32 20.59
CA LEU A 14 -15.95 11.45 21.62
C LEU A 14 -15.12 12.73 21.43
N SER A 15 -14.51 13.20 22.51
CA SER A 15 -13.45 14.21 22.42
C SER A 15 -12.35 13.73 21.48
N ARG A 16 -11.75 14.65 20.72
CA ARG A 16 -10.72 14.32 19.73
C ARG A 16 -9.56 15.29 19.75
N VAL A 17 -8.37 14.76 19.53
CA VAL A 17 -7.16 15.54 19.24
C VAL A 17 -6.82 15.29 17.77
N VAL A 18 -6.73 16.36 16.98
CA VAL A 18 -6.51 16.26 15.53
C VAL A 18 -5.10 16.72 15.20
N TYR A 19 -4.34 15.87 14.52
CA TYR A 19 -3.00 16.17 14.02
C TYR A 19 -3.00 16.37 12.51
N SER A 20 -2.10 17.24 12.04
CA SER A 20 -1.73 17.31 10.62
C SER A 20 -1.05 16.01 10.20
N PRO A 21 -1.20 15.54 8.94
CA PRO A 21 -0.47 14.38 8.45
C PRO A 21 1.07 14.52 8.51
N VAL A 22 1.60 15.75 8.50
CA VAL A 22 3.03 16.02 8.71
C VAL A 22 3.47 15.65 10.15
N HIS A 23 2.55 15.65 11.10
CA HIS A 23 2.80 15.35 12.51
C HIS A 23 2.33 13.95 12.92
N VAL A 24 2.23 13.01 11.98
CA VAL A 24 1.82 11.61 12.24
C VAL A 24 2.68 10.96 13.31
N SER A 25 4.00 11.14 13.29
CA SER A 25 4.88 10.58 14.33
C SER A 25 4.54 11.11 15.72
N GLN A 26 4.14 12.38 15.84
CA GLN A 26 3.71 12.96 17.11
C GLN A 26 2.37 12.38 17.58
N ALA A 27 1.43 12.19 16.65
CA ALA A 27 0.15 11.56 16.92
C ALA A 27 0.33 10.13 17.48
N PHE A 28 1.22 9.34 16.86
CA PHE A 28 1.56 8.00 17.35
C PHE A 28 2.19 8.02 18.73
N ARG A 29 3.09 8.97 19.02
CA ARG A 29 3.67 9.11 20.37
C ARG A 29 2.60 9.46 21.41
N LEU A 30 1.68 10.38 21.10
CA LEU A 30 0.59 10.72 22.02
C LEU A 30 -0.29 9.50 22.28
N GLN A 31 -0.62 8.75 21.22
CA GLN A 31 -1.42 7.54 21.32
C GLN A 31 -0.71 6.46 22.16
N ALA A 32 0.58 6.22 21.93
CA ALA A 32 1.39 5.26 22.69
C ALA A 32 1.55 5.65 24.17
N SER A 33 1.65 6.95 24.45
CA SER A 33 1.75 7.46 25.83
C SER A 33 0.44 7.34 26.62
N SER A 34 -0.68 7.02 25.97
CA SER A 34 -2.03 7.01 26.56
C SER A 34 -2.46 8.32 27.24
N LYS A 35 -1.75 9.44 27.00
CA LYS A 35 -2.05 10.77 27.56
C LYS A 35 -3.14 11.52 26.79
N HIS A 36 -4.10 10.81 26.20
CA HIS A 36 -5.17 11.40 25.42
C HIS A 36 -6.54 11.06 26.01
N ARG A 37 -7.49 11.99 25.92
CA ARG A 37 -8.91 11.75 26.25
C ARG A 37 -9.71 11.65 24.96
N GLY A 38 -10.31 10.49 24.71
CA GLY A 38 -11.09 10.22 23.51
C GLY A 38 -10.26 9.64 22.36
N LYS A 39 -10.31 10.22 21.16
CA LYS A 39 -9.63 9.67 19.97
C LYS A 39 -8.58 10.62 19.39
N VAL A 40 -7.44 10.08 18.99
CA VAL A 40 -6.42 10.79 18.20
C VAL A 40 -6.75 10.59 16.72
N LEU A 41 -6.88 11.68 15.95
CA LEU A 41 -7.26 11.66 14.54
C LEU A 41 -6.21 12.37 13.69
N ILE A 42 -6.09 11.95 12.42
CA ILE A 42 -5.25 12.59 11.42
C ILE A 42 -6.17 13.30 10.41
N GLY A 43 -6.00 14.61 10.26
CA GLY A 43 -6.86 15.43 9.40
C GLY A 43 -6.42 15.41 7.93
N MET A 44 -6.91 14.47 7.13
CA MET A 44 -6.57 14.36 5.69
C MET A 44 -7.49 15.18 4.76
N LYS A 45 -8.00 16.33 5.21
CA LYS A 45 -9.07 17.07 4.50
C LYS A 45 -8.67 17.62 3.13
N ASN A 46 -7.38 17.89 2.90
CA ASN A 46 -6.86 18.39 1.62
C ASN A 46 -5.72 17.48 1.15
N PRO A 47 -5.94 16.61 0.15
CA PRO A 47 -4.86 15.82 -0.43
C PRO A 47 -3.79 16.71 -1.09
N ASP A 48 -4.16 17.87 -1.63
CA ASP A 48 -3.24 18.75 -2.37
C ASP A 48 -2.17 19.39 -1.48
N SER A 49 -2.49 19.72 -0.23
CA SER A 49 -1.51 20.26 0.72
C SER A 49 -0.48 19.23 1.19
N LEU A 50 -0.73 17.93 0.98
CA LEU A 50 0.19 16.85 1.35
C LEU A 50 1.26 16.58 0.31
N ILE A 51 0.98 16.96 -0.94
CA ILE A 51 1.89 16.75 -2.07
C ILE A 51 3.11 17.67 -1.95
N HIS A 52 2.94 18.86 -1.34
CA HIS A 52 4.02 19.85 -1.21
C HIS A 52 4.97 19.60 -0.03
N GLU A 53 4.50 18.99 1.07
CA GLU A 53 5.29 18.89 2.31
C GLU A 53 5.81 17.48 2.61
N THR A 54 5.22 16.45 2.00
CA THR A 54 5.63 15.06 2.22
C THR A 54 6.28 14.51 0.95
N LYS A 55 7.61 14.31 1.00
CA LYS A 55 8.33 13.49 0.02
C LYS A 55 7.83 12.05 0.17
N PHE A 56 6.71 11.72 -0.46
CA PHE A 56 6.30 10.33 -0.61
C PHE A 56 7.43 9.62 -1.35
N GLY A 57 8.04 8.62 -0.72
CA GLY A 57 8.91 7.70 -1.45
C GLY A 57 8.08 7.14 -2.59
N SER A 58 8.57 7.29 -3.82
CA SER A 58 7.88 6.80 -5.01
C SER A 58 7.84 5.28 -4.98
N SER A 59 6.88 4.71 -4.26
CA SER A 59 6.54 3.30 -4.39
C SER A 59 5.91 3.14 -5.77
N ILE A 60 6.63 2.48 -6.67
CA ILE A 60 6.11 2.13 -7.99
C ILE A 60 5.00 1.11 -7.74
N ILE A 61 3.75 1.52 -8.00
CA ILE A 61 2.59 0.64 -7.97
C ILE A 61 2.27 0.29 -9.42
N TYR A 62 2.27 -1.00 -9.72
CA TYR A 62 1.92 -1.49 -11.05
C TYR A 62 0.42 -1.64 -11.18
N SER A 63 -0.12 -1.15 -12.29
CA SER A 63 -1.53 -1.34 -12.64
C SER A 63 -1.83 -2.82 -12.84
N SER A 64 -2.91 -3.30 -12.22
CA SER A 64 -3.43 -4.66 -12.41
C SER A 64 -3.86 -4.95 -13.86
N ASN A 65 -4.13 -3.90 -14.65
CA ASN A 65 -4.58 -4.05 -16.03
C ASN A 65 -3.41 -4.16 -17.03
N GLY A 66 -2.22 -3.71 -16.62
CA GLY A 66 -1.01 -3.77 -17.43
C GLY A 66 -0.48 -5.20 -17.56
N THR A 67 0.12 -5.51 -18.72
CA THR A 67 0.88 -6.74 -18.93
C THR A 67 2.36 -6.40 -18.86
N TYR A 68 3.09 -7.08 -17.98
CA TYR A 68 4.51 -6.84 -17.73
C TYR A 68 5.32 -7.99 -18.32
N ILE A 69 6.40 -7.66 -19.03
CA ILE A 69 7.28 -8.65 -19.64
C ILE A 69 8.63 -8.58 -18.96
N VAL A 70 9.08 -9.70 -18.40
CA VAL A 70 10.40 -9.85 -17.78
C VAL A 70 11.26 -10.69 -18.71
N VAL A 71 12.28 -10.08 -19.28
CA VAL A 71 13.28 -10.77 -20.11
C VAL A 71 14.55 -10.91 -19.28
N CYS A 72 14.90 -12.14 -18.93
CA CYS A 72 16.07 -12.42 -18.10
C CYS A 72 16.83 -13.63 -18.64
N ASP A 73 18.16 -13.56 -18.59
CA ASP A 73 19.04 -14.70 -18.88
C ASP A 73 19.26 -15.58 -17.62
N ASP A 74 19.13 -15.00 -16.42
CA ASP A 74 19.24 -15.69 -15.13
C ASP A 74 17.84 -15.99 -14.55
N ILE A 75 17.60 -17.25 -14.23
CA ILE A 75 16.33 -17.74 -13.68
C ILE A 75 16.06 -17.23 -12.26
N VAL A 76 17.08 -17.20 -11.40
CA VAL A 76 16.93 -16.84 -9.99
C VAL A 76 16.61 -15.36 -9.89
N LEU A 77 17.35 -14.53 -10.63
CA LEU A 77 17.12 -13.09 -10.67
C LEU A 77 15.76 -12.75 -11.30
N GLY A 78 15.40 -13.41 -12.41
CA GLY A 78 14.13 -13.18 -13.08
C GLY A 78 12.92 -13.54 -12.22
N MET A 79 13.03 -14.59 -11.41
CA MET A 79 11.98 -14.99 -10.46
C MET A 79 11.86 -14.04 -9.28
N GLU A 80 12.97 -13.56 -8.70
CA GLU A 80 12.93 -12.56 -7.63
C GLU A 80 12.28 -11.26 -8.12
N LEU A 81 12.63 -10.82 -9.32
CA LEU A 81 12.01 -9.65 -9.95
C LEU A 81 10.51 -9.88 -10.19
N ALA A 82 10.12 -11.05 -10.70
CA ALA A 82 8.72 -11.41 -10.90
C ALA A 82 7.92 -11.33 -9.58
N ASP A 83 8.46 -11.85 -8.48
CA ASP A 83 7.84 -11.78 -7.17
C ASP A 83 7.69 -10.32 -6.68
N GLN A 84 8.72 -9.49 -6.87
CA GLN A 84 8.64 -8.06 -6.55
C GLN A 84 7.56 -7.34 -7.36
N LEU A 85 7.43 -7.63 -8.66
CA LEU A 85 6.40 -7.05 -9.53
C LEU A 85 4.99 -7.44 -9.05
N VAL A 86 4.79 -8.69 -8.66
CA VAL A 86 3.49 -9.18 -8.14
C VAL A 86 3.13 -8.51 -6.82
N LYS A 87 4.11 -8.37 -5.91
CA LYS A 87 3.97 -7.62 -4.64
C LYS A 87 3.60 -6.16 -4.88
N GLN A 88 4.14 -5.55 -5.93
CA GLN A 88 3.86 -4.17 -6.34
C GLN A 88 2.55 -4.02 -7.14
N GLY A 89 1.79 -5.10 -7.37
CA GLY A 89 0.44 -5.05 -7.94
C GLY A 89 0.29 -5.58 -9.36
N ALA A 90 1.38 -6.04 -10.00
CA ALA A 90 1.28 -6.70 -11.29
C ALA A 90 0.44 -7.99 -11.19
N ARG A 91 -0.42 -8.22 -12.19
CA ARG A 91 -1.26 -9.43 -12.27
C ARG A 91 -1.06 -10.23 -13.54
N LYS A 92 -0.69 -9.55 -14.64
CA LYS A 92 -0.36 -10.20 -15.92
C LYS A 92 1.13 -10.09 -16.14
N LEU A 93 1.84 -11.21 -16.01
CA LEU A 93 3.29 -11.28 -16.14
C LEU A 93 3.67 -12.32 -17.19
N VAL A 94 4.57 -11.95 -18.09
CA VAL A 94 5.18 -12.84 -19.07
C VAL A 94 6.67 -12.89 -18.80
N ILE A 95 7.19 -14.09 -18.52
CA ILE A 95 8.62 -14.29 -18.27
C ILE A 95 9.22 -14.97 -19.51
N CYS A 96 10.15 -14.28 -20.16
CA CYS A 96 10.89 -14.77 -21.31
C CYS A 96 12.33 -15.09 -20.89
N MET A 97 12.68 -16.37 -20.91
CA MET A 97 14.03 -16.85 -20.59
C MET A 97 14.57 -17.66 -21.76
N LYS A 98 15.89 -17.59 -22.02
CA LYS A 98 16.53 -18.49 -22.98
C LYS A 98 16.54 -19.91 -22.39
N PRO A 99 16.24 -20.96 -23.17
CA PRO A 99 16.36 -22.33 -22.69
C PRO A 99 17.85 -22.64 -22.48
N ASN A 100 18.28 -22.73 -21.23
CA ASN A 100 19.60 -23.25 -20.90
C ASN A 100 19.48 -24.79 -20.75
N ARG A 101 20.54 -25.53 -21.09
CA ARG A 101 20.55 -27.02 -21.08
C ARG A 101 20.24 -27.65 -19.71
N PHE A 102 20.14 -26.85 -18.65
CA PHE A 102 19.87 -27.26 -17.27
C PHE A 102 18.48 -26.85 -16.74
N THR A 103 17.63 -26.15 -17.51
CA THR A 103 16.35 -25.62 -16.98
C THR A 103 15.19 -26.59 -17.22
N GLY A 104 15.03 -27.57 -16.33
CA GLY A 104 13.94 -28.56 -16.36
C GLY A 104 12.56 -28.06 -15.90
N TYR A 105 12.43 -26.79 -15.49
CA TYR A 105 11.22 -26.30 -14.79
C TYR A 105 10.51 -25.10 -15.41
N CYS A 106 11.01 -24.52 -16.51
CA CYS A 106 10.43 -23.32 -17.10
C CYS A 106 9.86 -23.60 -18.49
N TYR A 107 8.74 -24.33 -18.53
CA TYR A 107 7.79 -24.25 -19.64
C TYR A 107 6.59 -23.45 -19.13
N THR A 108 6.55 -22.16 -19.43
CA THR A 108 5.37 -21.34 -19.18
C THR A 108 4.34 -21.67 -20.25
N LYS A 109 3.30 -22.41 -19.88
CA LYS A 109 2.12 -22.62 -20.71
C LYS A 109 1.34 -21.30 -20.72
N PHE A 110 1.39 -20.57 -21.83
CA PHE A 110 0.47 -19.48 -22.10
C PHE A 110 -0.96 -20.06 -22.19
N MET A 111 -1.86 -19.58 -21.35
CA MET A 111 -3.31 -19.71 -21.52
C MET A 111 -3.97 -18.41 -21.08
#